data_AF-D9PI26-F1
#
_entry.id   AF-D9PI26-F1
#
_cell.length_a   1.000
_cell.length_b   1.000
_cell.length_c   1.000
_cell.angle_alpha   90.00
_cell.angle_beta   90.00
_cell.angle_gamma   90.00
#
_symmetry.space_group_name_H-M   'P 1'
#
loop_
_entity.id
_entity.type
_entity.pdbx_description
1 polymer ?
#
loop_
_entity_poly.entity_id
_entity_poly.type
_entity_poly.pdbx_seq_one_letter_code
_entity_poly.pdbx_strand_id
1 'polypeptide(L)' 'IYGLHPTNFGCGADSFIEHFYRHLMKPKPYLILELDEHSAVAGVMTRLEAFKDVIENTMRKSEGNQKTQRRLAN' A
#
# COMPACT_ATOMS: atom_id res chain seq x y z
N ILE A 1 -8.35 -5.68 2.65
CA ILE A 1 -7.62 -4.90 3.69
C ILE A 1 -6.37 -4.33 3.03
N TYR A 2 -6.16 -3.03 3.18
CA TYR A 2 -5.00 -2.28 2.70
C TYR A 2 -4.28 -1.69 3.90
N GLY A 3 -2.96 -1.51 3.81
CA GLY A 3 -2.16 -1.02 4.92
C GLY A 3 -1.48 0.32 4.63
N LEU A 4 -1.44 1.19 5.62
CA LEU A 4 -0.67 2.44 5.60
C LEU A 4 0.20 2.47 6.86
N HIS A 5 1.52 2.54 6.70
CA HIS A 5 2.48 2.60 7.79
C HIS A 5 3.25 3.92 7.74
N PRO A 6 2.88 4.92 8.56
CA PRO A 6 3.66 6.14 8.70
C PRO A 6 4.92 5.85 9.52
N THR A 7 6.06 6.38 9.07
CA THR A 7 7.39 6.20 9.66
C THR A 7 8.13 7.53 9.64
N ASN A 8 9.15 7.69 10.48
CA ASN A 8 9.98 8.89 10.49
C ASN A 8 11.39 8.60 9.95
N PHE A 9 11.93 9.54 9.18
CA PHE A 9 13.28 9.49 8.67
C PHE A 9 14.28 9.37 9.83
N GLY A 10 15.19 8.41 9.73
CA GLY A 10 16.21 8.14 10.75
C GLY A 10 15.71 7.45 12.03
N CYS A 11 14.43 7.04 12.11
CA CYS A 11 13.92 6.28 13.25
C CYS A 11 14.32 4.80 13.16
N GLY A 12 15.31 4.37 13.95
CA GLY A 12 15.77 2.98 13.96
C GLY A 12 14.70 1.97 14.39
N ALA A 13 13.75 2.37 15.24
CA ALA A 13 12.63 1.52 15.63
C ALA A 13 11.67 1.27 14.47
N ASP A 14 11.39 2.29 13.66
CA ASP A 14 10.53 2.17 12.48
C ASP A 14 11.19 1.25 11.45
N SER A 15 12.49 1.41 11.19
CA SER A 15 13.25 0.54 10.29
C SER A 15 13.22 -0.93 10.73
N PHE A 16 13.21 -1.20 12.04
CA PHE A 16 13.07 -2.55 12.56
C PHE A 16 11.66 -3.12 12.32
N ILE A 17 10.62 -2.34 12.58
CA ILE A 17 9.22 -2.74 12.41
C ILE A 17 8.87 -2.95 10.93
N GLU A 18 9.48 -2.17 10.04
CA GLU A 18 9.23 -2.23 8.61
C GLU A 18 9.36 -3.65 8.04
N HIS A 19 10.37 -4.40 8.48
CA HIS A 19 10.55 -5.79 8.06
C HIS A 19 9.33 -6.66 8.40
N PHE A 20 8.82 -6.54 9.63
CA PHE A 20 7.65 -7.30 10.08
C PHE A 20 6.39 -6.84 9.36
N TYR A 21 6.25 -5.54 9.14
CA TYR A 21 5.13 -4.99 8.40
C TYR A 21 5.05 -5.54 6.96
N ARG A 22 6.17 -5.56 6.24
CA ARG A 22 6.26 -6.18 4.91
C ARG A 22 5.90 -7.66 4.94
N HIS A 23 6.37 -8.39 5.97
CA HIS A 23 6.06 -9.81 6.14
C HIS A 23 4.57 -10.07 6.42
N LEU A 24 3.90 -9.20 7.18
CA LEU A 24 2.47 -9.33 7.49
C LEU A 24 1.59 -9.00 6.28
N MET A 25 1.96 -8.00 5.49
CA MET A 25 1.15 -7.55 4.36
C MET A 25 1.21 -8.50 3.16
N LYS A 26 2.33 -9.21 2.93
CA LYS A 26 2.49 -10.21 1.85
C LYS A 26 1.95 -9.69 0.49
N PRO A 27 0.94 -10.27 -0.22
CA PRO A 27 0.51 -9.74 -1.51
C PRO A 27 -0.50 -8.59 -1.38
N LYS A 28 -0.91 -8.22 -0.16
CA LYS A 28 -1.89 -7.15 0.04
C LYS A 28 -1.22 -5.81 -0.22
N PRO A 29 -1.85 -4.88 -0.96
CA PRO A 29 -1.27 -3.56 -1.17
C PRO A 29 -1.06 -2.82 0.15
N TYR A 30 0.12 -2.19 0.28
CA TYR A 30 0.46 -1.35 1.41
C TYR A 30 1.34 -0.17 0.98
N LEU A 31 1.31 0.91 1.77
CA LEU A 31 2.21 2.05 1.64
C LEU A 31 2.99 2.21 2.94
N ILE A 32 4.32 2.34 2.84
CA ILE A 32 5.16 2.84 3.93
C ILE A 32 5.45 4.30 3.59
N LEU A 33 5.01 5.18 4.48
CA LEU A 33 5.08 6.62 4.29
C LEU A 33 6.12 7.18 5.27
N GLU A 34 7.34 7.40 4.77
CA GLU A 34 8.40 8.06 5.53
C GLU A 34 8.18 9.57 5.55
N LEU A 35 8.21 10.13 6.75
CA LEU A 35 8.08 11.54 7.07
C LEU A 35 9.44 12.07 7.51
N ASP A 36 9.83 13.21 6.95
CA ASP A 36 11.05 13.93 7.24
C ASP A 36 10.68 15.38 7.60
N GLU A 37 11.51 16.08 8.37
CA GLU A 37 11.37 17.52 8.64
C GLU A 37 11.34 18.33 7.34
N HIS A 38 12.00 17.84 6.29
CA HIS A 38 11.99 18.41 4.96
C HIS A 38 10.87 17.87 4.04
N SER A 39 9.99 17.00 4.54
CA SER A 39 8.88 16.45 3.75
C SER A 39 7.88 17.53 3.40
N ALA A 40 7.90 17.95 2.13
CA ALA A 40 6.90 18.86 1.60
C ALA A 40 5.52 18.19 1.57
N VAL A 41 4.49 18.93 1.99
CA VAL A 41 3.07 18.48 1.99
C VAL A 41 2.66 17.91 0.63
N ALA A 42 3.12 18.54 -0.46
CA ALA A 42 2.85 18.07 -1.83
C ALA A 42 3.38 16.65 -2.08
N GLY A 43 4.59 16.33 -1.60
CA GLY A 43 5.18 15.00 -1.77
C GLY A 43 4.42 13.91 -1.02
N VAL A 44 3.91 14.22 0.17
CA VAL A 44 3.06 13.32 0.94
C VAL A 44 1.73 13.07 0.23
N MET A 45 1.07 14.13 -0.25
CA MET A 45 -0.20 14.03 -0.97
C MET A 45 -0.08 13.18 -2.24
N THR A 46 0.94 13.43 -3.06
CA THR A 46 1.14 12.65 -4.30
C THR A 46 1.37 11.16 -4.01
N ARG A 47 2.09 10.81 -2.93
CA ARG A 47 2.26 9.40 -2.53
C ARG A 47 0.94 8.76 -2.09
N LEU A 48 0.08 9.49 -1.37
CA LEU A 48 -1.24 9.02 -0.97
C LEU A 48 -2.17 8.85 -2.18
N GLU A 49 -2.15 9.78 -3.13
CA GLU A 49 -2.92 9.70 -4.38
C GLU A 49 -2.48 8.49 -5.21
N ALA A 50 -1.17 8.31 -5.42
CA ALA A 50 -0.65 7.15 -6.14
C ALA A 50 -1.03 5.83 -5.44
N PHE A 51 -1.02 5.80 -4.11
CA PHE A 51 -1.45 4.59 -3.38
C PHE A 51 -2.95 4.32 -3.52
N LYS A 52 -3.79 5.36 -3.53
CA LYS A 52 -5.22 5.22 -3.83
C LYS A 52 -5.43 4.58 -5.21
N ASP A 53 -4.69 5.02 -6.23
CA ASP A 53 -4.78 4.43 -7.58
C ASP A 53 -4.40 2.95 -7.60
N VAL A 54 -3.38 2.56 -6.82
CA VAL A 54 -2.99 1.14 -6.66
C VAL A 54 -4.11 0.32 -6.01
N ILE A 55 -4.76 0.87 -4.97
CA ILE A 55 -5.90 0.23 -4.30
C ILE A 55 -7.03 -0.01 -5.30
N GLU A 56 -7.45 1.03 -6.02
CA GLU A 56 -8.54 0.93 -6.98
C GLU A 56 -8.24 -0.04 -8.12
N ASN A 57 -7.02 -0.03 -8.64
CA ASN A 57 -6.56 -0.98 -9.66
C ASN A 57 -6.61 -2.43 -9.14
N THR A 58 -6.23 -2.64 -7.89
CA THR A 58 -6.28 -3.97 -7.26
C THR A 58 -7.72 -4.44 -7.09
N MET A 59 -8.64 -3.56 -6.70
CA MET A 59 -10.07 -3.86 -6.59
C MET A 59 -10.67 -4.26 -7.95
N ARG A 60 -10.41 -3.47 -8.99
CA ARG A 60 -10.88 -3.76 -10.36
C ARG A 60 -10.39 -5.11 -10.88
N LYS A 61 -9.11 -5.45 -10.65
CA LYS A 61 -8.55 -6.77 -11.03
C LYS A 61 -9.24 -7.92 -10.30
N SER A 62 -9.54 -7.75 -9.01
CA SER A 62 -10.25 -8.77 -8.22
C SER A 62 -11.64 -9.05 -8.78
N GLU A 63 -12.38 -8.03 -9.18
CA GLU A 63 -13.72 -8.17 -9.78
C GLU A 63 -13.67 -8.84 -11.16
N GLY A 64 -12.68 -8.50 -11.99
CA GLY A 64 -12.47 -9.11 -13.30
C GLY A 64 -12.18 -10.61 -13.21
N ASN A 65 -11.31 -11.03 -12.30
CA ASN A 65 -10.99 -12.44 -12.09
C ASN A 65 -12.20 -13.27 -11.63
N GLN A 66 -13.05 -12.72 -10.76
CA GLN A 66 -14.26 -13.40 -10.30
C GLN A 66 -15.28 -13.59 -11.44
N LYS A 67 -15.43 -12.61 -12.34
CA LYS A 67 -16.31 -12.73 -13.50
C LYS A 67 -15.81 -13.79 -14.49
N THR A 68 -14.49 -13.85 -14.73
CA THR A 68 -13.88 -14.87 -15.60
C THR A 68 -14.03 -16.28 -15.01
N GLN A 69 -13.76 -16.47 -13.71
CA GLN A 69 -13.98 -17.76 -13.05
C GLN A 69 -15.44 -18.23 -13.11
N ARG A 70 -16.41 -17.34 -12.90
CA ARG A 70 -17.84 -17.69 -13.01
C ARG A 70 -18.26 -18.08 -14.43
N ARG A 71 -17.61 -17.52 -15.47
CA ARG A 71 -17.86 -17.91 -16.86
C ARG A 71 -17.24 -19.25 -17.24
N LEU A 72 -16.08 -19.58 -16.68
CA LEU A 72 -15.40 -20.86 -16.91
C LEU A 72 -16.06 -22.03 -16.15
N ALA A 73 -16.81 -21.74 -15.09
CA ALA A 73 -17.51 -22.73 -14.28
C ALA A 73 -18.95 -23.03 -14.72
N ASN A 74 -19.44 -22.36 -15.77
CA ASN A 74 -20.73 -22.62 -16.43
C ASN A 74 -20.49 -23.27 -17.80
#